data_AF-A0A9R0NT90-F1
#
_entry.id   AF-A0A9R0NT90-F1
#
_cell.length_a   1.000
_cell.length_b   1.000
_cell.length_c   1.000
_cell.angle_alpha   90.00
_cell.angle_beta   90.00
_cell.angle_gamma   90.00
#
_symmetry.space_group_name_H-M   'P 1'
#
loop_
_entity.id
_entity.type
_entity.pdbx_description
1 polymer ?
#
loop_
_entity_poly.entity_id
_entity_poly.type
_entity_poly.pdbx_seq_one_letter_code
_entity_poly.pdbx_strand_id
1 'polypeptide(L)'
;MKLTAVLLGAGLLLSACGTTPAEAPPSEHLSRVETITSAPVADPAAVRWMDGFCSAVHGYRERTNREADPAQPTPKSIAEEQKALSATLGGIAARTGEAADKLTALPPAPVPLGDTVRQAFVTKFAKARDRAAGAKAALDRAKPGTEVSQDPAVKALEQAQQDVDGTYDPVGAVTASPELMLAAATAPGCKA
;
A
#
# COMPACT_ATOMS: atom_id res chain seq x y z
N MET A 1 -6.41 -2.75 41.98
CA MET A 1 -5.97 -1.41 42.42
C MET A 1 -7.12 -0.44 42.22
N LYS A 2 -7.54 0.24 43.28
CA LYS A 2 -8.63 1.23 43.29
C LYS A 2 -8.05 2.60 42.94
N LEU A 3 -8.71 3.35 42.06
CA LEU A 3 -8.54 4.80 41.97
C LEU A 3 -9.91 5.47 41.78
N THR A 4 -10.30 6.20 42.81
CA THR A 4 -11.41 7.15 42.90
C THR A 4 -10.86 8.58 42.80
N ALA A 5 -11.53 9.46 42.03
CA ALA A 5 -11.54 10.93 42.17
C ALA A 5 -12.74 11.45 41.32
N VAL A 6 -13.86 12.02 41.79
CA VAL A 6 -14.23 13.04 42.80
C VAL A 6 -14.25 14.49 42.24
N LEU A 7 -15.50 15.00 42.10
CA LEU A 7 -16.08 16.36 42.24
C LEU A 7 -15.63 17.51 41.30
N LEU A 8 -16.53 18.16 40.54
CA LEU A 8 -17.59 19.16 40.86
C LEU A 8 -17.06 20.53 41.34
N GLY A 9 -17.45 21.61 40.67
CA GLY A 9 -17.25 22.97 41.20
C GLY A 9 -17.58 24.11 40.22
N ALA A 10 -18.87 24.44 40.10
CA ALA A 10 -19.32 25.73 39.57
C ALA A 10 -19.07 26.86 40.58
N GLY A 11 -18.78 28.07 40.10
CA GLY A 11 -18.60 29.24 40.96
C GLY A 11 -18.51 30.55 40.18
N LEU A 12 -19.67 31.13 39.85
CA LEU A 12 -19.85 32.53 39.49
C LEU A 12 -19.61 33.41 40.71
N LEU A 13 -18.79 34.47 40.58
CA LEU A 13 -18.93 35.68 41.40
C LEU A 13 -18.58 36.92 40.57
N LEU A 14 -19.57 37.81 40.44
CA LEU A 14 -19.43 39.20 40.01
C LEU A 14 -18.88 40.06 41.15
N SER A 15 -18.04 41.04 40.81
CA SER A 15 -17.89 42.29 41.58
C SER A 15 -17.62 43.46 40.62
N ALA A 16 -18.17 44.62 40.98
CA ALA A 16 -18.46 45.75 40.11
C ALA A 16 -17.58 46.99 40.35
N CYS A 17 -17.72 47.95 39.43
CA CYS A 17 -17.53 49.41 39.51
C CYS A 17 -16.15 50.05 39.23
N GLY A 18 -16.14 50.98 38.27
CA GLY A 18 -15.31 52.19 38.33
C GLY A 18 -14.72 52.74 37.00
N THR A 19 -15.51 53.54 36.29
CA THR A 19 -15.18 54.79 35.54
C THR A 19 -13.89 54.92 34.68
N THR A 20 -14.05 55.14 33.37
CA THR A 20 -13.70 56.37 32.60
C THR A 20 -13.82 56.06 31.08
N PRO A 21 -14.46 56.90 30.24
CA PRO A 21 -14.43 56.72 28.78
C PRO A 21 -13.03 57.09 28.25
N ALA A 22 -12.29 56.10 27.77
CA ALA A 22 -11.08 56.34 27.01
C ALA A 22 -11.45 56.63 25.54
N GLU A 23 -10.97 57.77 25.07
CA GLU A 23 -11.07 58.27 23.70
C GLU A 23 -10.59 57.21 22.70
N ALA A 24 -11.41 56.91 21.69
CA ALA A 24 -11.06 55.94 20.67
C ALA A 24 -9.90 56.48 19.80
N PRO A 25 -8.78 55.75 19.65
CA PRO A 25 -7.78 56.12 18.66
C PRO A 25 -8.35 55.96 17.25
N PRO A 26 -7.84 56.73 16.27
CA PRO A 26 -8.34 56.70 14.90
C PRO A 26 -8.33 55.27 14.36
N SER A 27 -9.43 54.90 13.69
CA SER A 27 -9.54 53.63 12.98
C SER A 27 -8.46 53.57 11.90
N GLU A 28 -7.34 52.92 12.22
CA GLU A 28 -6.45 52.41 11.20
C GLU A 28 -7.23 51.36 10.43
N HIS A 29 -7.59 51.71 9.19
CA HIS A 29 -8.00 50.76 8.18
C HIS A 29 -6.85 49.77 7.96
N LEU A 30 -6.79 48.74 8.82
CA LEU A 30 -6.05 47.52 8.54
C LEU A 30 -6.70 46.93 7.28
N SER A 31 -6.12 47.26 6.14
CA SER A 31 -6.33 46.54 4.90
C SER A 31 -6.11 45.07 5.22
N ARG A 32 -7.21 44.31 5.28
CA ARG A 32 -7.20 42.87 5.43
C ARG A 32 -6.33 42.35 4.28
N VAL A 33 -5.10 41.98 4.60
CA VAL A 33 -4.30 41.14 3.72
C VAL A 33 -5.07 39.83 3.67
N GLU A 34 -5.82 39.62 2.59
CA GLU A 34 -6.30 38.30 2.23
C GLU A 34 -5.06 37.46 1.94
N THR A 35 -4.56 36.79 2.97
CA THR A 35 -3.66 35.66 2.78
C THR A 35 -4.48 34.61 2.03
N ILE A 36 -4.40 34.63 0.70
CA ILE A 36 -4.86 33.53 -0.14
C ILE A 36 -3.95 32.36 0.21
N THR A 37 -4.31 31.59 1.24
CA THR A 37 -3.71 30.30 1.51
C THR A 37 -4.23 29.34 0.45
N SER A 38 -3.61 29.35 -0.73
CA SER A 38 -3.85 28.32 -1.73
C SER A 38 -3.49 26.97 -1.09
N ALA A 39 -4.42 26.01 -1.17
CA ALA A 39 -4.15 24.66 -0.73
C ALA A 39 -2.89 24.12 -1.44
N PRO A 40 -2.04 23.34 -0.75
CA PRO A 40 -0.86 22.78 -1.39
C PRO A 40 -1.30 21.88 -2.56
N VAL A 41 -0.74 22.15 -3.74
CA VAL A 41 -0.98 21.38 -4.97
C VAL A 41 0.18 20.40 -5.15
N ALA A 42 -0.14 19.13 -5.40
CA ALA A 42 0.88 18.12 -5.67
C ALA A 42 1.67 18.44 -6.95
N ASP A 43 2.97 18.16 -6.95
CA ASP A 43 3.78 18.19 -8.17
C ASP A 43 3.20 17.17 -9.19
N PRO A 44 2.86 17.59 -10.43
CA PRO A 44 2.37 16.70 -11.47
C PRO A 44 3.29 15.51 -11.76
N ALA A 45 4.61 15.65 -11.61
CA ALA A 45 5.54 14.53 -11.79
C ALA A 45 5.37 13.48 -10.67
N ALA A 46 5.24 13.93 -9.41
CA ALA A 46 4.98 13.05 -8.28
C ALA A 46 3.62 12.35 -8.40
N VAL A 47 2.59 13.05 -8.89
CA VAL A 47 1.26 12.45 -9.16
C VAL A 47 1.36 11.33 -10.18
N ARG A 48 2.01 11.57 -11.33
CA ARG A 48 2.18 10.53 -12.37
C ARG A 48 3.00 9.34 -11.86
N TRP A 49 4.02 9.60 -11.02
CA TRP A 49 4.82 8.54 -10.45
C TRP A 49 4.01 7.68 -9.47
N MET A 50 3.26 8.30 -8.55
CA MET A 50 2.38 7.59 -7.61
C MET A 50 1.27 6.84 -8.34
N ASP A 51 0.72 7.40 -9.42
CA ASP A 51 -0.27 6.74 -10.27
C ASP A 51 0.27 5.41 -10.82
N GLY A 52 1.47 5.41 -11.40
CA GLY A 52 2.12 4.20 -11.89
C GLY A 52 2.48 3.22 -10.78
N PHE A 53 3.01 3.70 -9.66
CA PHE A 53 3.39 2.88 -8.50
C PHE A 53 2.18 2.14 -7.90
N CYS A 54 1.10 2.87 -7.60
CA CYS A 54 -0.13 2.29 -7.08
C CYS A 54 -0.79 1.35 -8.10
N SER A 55 -0.85 1.72 -9.38
CA SER A 55 -1.45 0.89 -10.43
C SER A 55 -0.75 -0.46 -10.59
N ALA A 56 0.58 -0.50 -10.49
CA ALA A 56 1.33 -1.76 -10.55
C ALA A 56 0.93 -2.72 -9.42
N VAL A 57 0.82 -2.19 -8.19
CA VAL A 57 0.44 -2.94 -7.00
C VAL A 57 -1.04 -3.35 -7.03
N HIS A 58 -1.92 -2.47 -7.47
CA HIS A 58 -3.35 -2.77 -7.62
C HIS A 58 -3.59 -3.83 -8.69
N GLY A 59 -2.87 -3.79 -9.81
CA GLY A 59 -2.95 -4.85 -10.82
C GLY A 59 -2.55 -6.22 -10.28
N TYR A 60 -1.52 -6.28 -9.43
CA TYR A 60 -1.16 -7.51 -8.71
C TYR A 60 -2.29 -7.99 -7.80
N ARG A 61 -2.90 -7.08 -7.01
CA ARG A 61 -4.02 -7.40 -6.09
C ARG A 61 -5.25 -7.90 -6.83
N GLU A 62 -5.66 -7.19 -7.87
CA GLU A 62 -6.82 -7.55 -8.69
C GLU A 62 -6.66 -8.94 -9.29
N ARG A 63 -5.49 -9.21 -9.88
CA ARG A 63 -5.19 -10.52 -10.46
C ARG A 63 -5.13 -11.62 -9.42
N THR A 64 -4.54 -11.35 -8.25
CA THR A 64 -4.51 -12.31 -7.13
C THR A 64 -5.92 -12.66 -6.68
N ASN A 65 -6.80 -11.67 -6.52
CA ASN A 65 -8.19 -11.89 -6.13
C ASN A 65 -8.97 -12.67 -7.18
N ARG A 66 -8.76 -12.37 -8.47
CA ARG A 66 -9.41 -13.10 -9.58
C ARG A 66 -8.96 -14.55 -9.66
N GLU A 67 -7.68 -14.84 -9.41
CA GLU A 67 -7.13 -16.20 -9.45
C GLU A 67 -7.49 -17.02 -8.21
N ALA A 68 -7.94 -16.39 -7.13
CA ALA A 68 -8.40 -17.06 -5.89
C ALA A 68 -9.84 -17.62 -6.00
N ASP A 69 -10.37 -17.82 -7.21
CA ASP A 69 -11.74 -18.25 -7.46
C ASP A 69 -12.08 -19.57 -6.71
N PRO A 70 -13.03 -19.54 -5.76
CA PRO A 70 -13.43 -20.75 -5.03
C PRO A 70 -14.21 -21.75 -5.90
N ALA A 71 -14.62 -21.38 -7.12
CA ALA A 71 -15.32 -22.26 -8.05
C ALA A 71 -14.38 -23.20 -8.84
N GLN A 72 -13.06 -23.16 -8.59
CA GLN A 72 -12.14 -24.10 -9.23
C GLN A 72 -12.48 -25.55 -8.84
N PRO A 73 -12.51 -26.48 -9.81
CA PRO A 73 -12.87 -27.86 -9.55
C PRO A 73 -11.87 -28.51 -8.59
N THR A 74 -12.38 -29.19 -7.57
CA THR A 74 -11.55 -29.97 -6.64
C THR A 74 -10.84 -31.10 -7.40
N PRO A 75 -9.50 -31.22 -7.30
CA PRO A 75 -8.77 -32.33 -7.87
C PRO A 75 -9.28 -33.68 -7.35
N LYS A 76 -9.38 -34.68 -8.22
CA LYS A 76 -9.84 -36.04 -7.90
C LYS A 76 -8.71 -37.07 -7.87
N SER A 77 -7.47 -36.65 -8.12
CA SER A 77 -6.28 -37.49 -8.06
C SER A 77 -5.03 -36.67 -7.74
N ILE A 78 -3.99 -37.34 -7.25
CA ILE A 78 -2.68 -36.73 -6.97
C ILE A 78 -2.08 -36.07 -8.22
N ALA A 79 -2.32 -36.65 -9.40
CA ALA A 79 -1.83 -36.07 -10.66
C ALA A 79 -2.59 -34.78 -11.03
N GLU A 80 -3.90 -34.73 -10.79
CA GLU A 80 -4.69 -33.51 -10.99
C GLU A 80 -4.31 -32.43 -9.97
N GLU A 81 -4.05 -32.82 -8.73
CA GLU A 81 -3.58 -31.90 -7.68
C GLU A 81 -2.22 -31.30 -8.01
N GLN A 82 -1.26 -32.14 -8.46
CA GLN A 82 0.04 -31.67 -8.94
C GLN A 82 -0.10 -30.67 -10.09
N LYS A 83 -1.02 -30.91 -11.03
CA LYS A 83 -1.31 -29.99 -12.14
C LYS A 83 -1.90 -28.68 -11.63
N ALA A 84 -2.84 -28.73 -10.69
CA ALA A 84 -3.45 -27.55 -10.08
C ALA A 84 -2.41 -26.72 -9.32
N LEU A 85 -1.59 -27.34 -8.48
CA LEU A 85 -0.51 -26.67 -7.75
C LEU A 85 0.52 -26.04 -8.69
N SER A 86 0.90 -26.74 -9.76
CA SER A 86 1.78 -26.20 -10.80
C SER A 86 1.17 -24.98 -11.50
N ALA A 87 -0.12 -25.00 -11.79
CA ALA A 87 -0.84 -23.85 -12.37
C ALA A 87 -0.85 -22.67 -11.40
N THR A 88 -1.13 -22.90 -10.11
CA THR A 88 -1.11 -21.85 -9.08
C THR A 88 0.26 -21.20 -8.96
N LEU A 89 1.34 -22.00 -8.87
CA LEU A 89 2.72 -21.51 -8.84
C LEU A 89 3.06 -20.69 -10.10
N GLY A 90 2.61 -21.15 -11.27
CA GLY A 90 2.74 -20.40 -12.52
C GLY A 90 2.02 -19.05 -12.49
N GLY A 91 0.80 -19.02 -11.94
CA GLY A 91 0.05 -17.78 -11.72
C GLY A 91 0.80 -16.81 -10.80
N ILE A 92 1.37 -17.30 -9.69
CA ILE A 92 2.15 -16.48 -8.76
C ILE A 92 3.35 -15.87 -9.49
N ALA A 93 4.13 -16.70 -10.17
CA ALA A 93 5.30 -16.25 -10.91
C ALA A 93 4.94 -15.17 -11.94
N ALA A 94 3.88 -15.39 -12.70
CA ALA A 94 3.44 -14.44 -13.72
C ALA A 94 3.02 -13.10 -13.13
N ARG A 95 2.14 -13.07 -12.11
CA ARG A 95 1.61 -11.81 -11.57
C ARG A 95 2.63 -11.03 -10.74
N THR A 96 3.52 -11.72 -10.04
CA THR A 96 4.62 -11.06 -9.30
C THR A 96 5.69 -10.54 -10.26
N GLY A 97 6.01 -11.27 -11.32
CA GLY A 97 6.90 -10.80 -12.39
C GLY A 97 6.35 -9.56 -13.08
N GLU A 98 5.08 -9.57 -13.47
CA GLU A 98 4.41 -8.42 -14.08
C GLU A 98 4.44 -7.16 -13.18
N ALA A 99 4.22 -7.33 -11.87
CA ALA A 99 4.32 -6.23 -10.91
C ALA A 99 5.75 -5.68 -10.81
N ALA A 100 6.75 -6.56 -10.72
CA ALA A 100 8.16 -6.16 -10.68
C ALA A 100 8.57 -5.41 -11.96
N ASP A 101 8.14 -5.88 -13.13
CA ASP A 101 8.43 -5.27 -14.42
C ASP A 101 7.79 -3.87 -14.53
N LYS A 102 6.50 -3.75 -14.17
CA LYS A 102 5.79 -2.46 -14.15
C LYS A 102 6.43 -1.45 -13.20
N LEU A 103 6.84 -1.90 -12.01
CA LEU A 103 7.53 -1.05 -11.04
C LEU A 103 8.91 -0.63 -11.56
N THR A 104 9.67 -1.54 -12.15
CA THR A 104 11.00 -1.24 -12.71
C THR A 104 10.94 -0.26 -13.88
N ALA A 105 9.86 -0.33 -14.67
CA ALA A 105 9.63 0.57 -15.80
C ALA A 105 9.27 2.02 -15.39
N LEU A 106 8.99 2.28 -14.10
CA LEU A 106 8.75 3.64 -13.63
C LEU A 106 10.02 4.50 -13.80
N PRO A 107 9.87 5.77 -14.21
CA PRO A 107 10.99 6.70 -14.19
C PRO A 107 11.54 6.86 -12.76
N PRO A 108 12.75 7.43 -12.59
CA PRO A 108 13.25 7.82 -11.28
C PRO A 108 12.19 8.62 -10.51
N ALA A 109 12.06 8.33 -9.21
CA ALA A 109 11.09 9.02 -8.38
C ALA A 109 11.46 10.51 -8.23
N PRO A 110 10.48 11.43 -8.34
CA PRO A 110 10.72 12.85 -8.05
C PRO A 110 11.11 13.12 -6.59
N VAL A 111 10.82 12.18 -5.69
CA VAL A 111 11.15 12.22 -4.26
C VAL A 111 12.01 10.99 -3.93
N PRO A 112 13.18 11.13 -3.27
CA PRO A 112 14.11 10.01 -3.02
C PRO A 112 13.50 8.80 -2.30
N LEU A 113 12.53 9.03 -1.39
CA LEU A 113 11.81 7.95 -0.73
C LEU A 113 11.11 7.03 -1.75
N GLY A 114 10.58 7.60 -2.84
CA GLY A 114 9.90 6.87 -3.90
C GLY A 114 10.77 5.78 -4.53
N ASP A 115 12.04 6.10 -4.83
CA ASP A 115 12.97 5.12 -5.39
C ASP A 115 13.29 4.00 -4.39
N THR A 116 13.41 4.36 -3.10
CA THR A 116 13.66 3.40 -2.02
C THR A 116 12.51 2.41 -1.89
N VAL A 117 11.27 2.89 -1.84
CA VAL A 117 10.08 2.02 -1.72
C VAL A 117 9.85 1.21 -2.98
N ARG A 118 10.05 1.79 -4.17
CA ARG A 118 9.97 1.06 -5.45
C ARG A 118 10.94 -0.10 -5.47
N GLN A 119 12.21 0.14 -5.10
CA GLN A 119 13.22 -0.91 -5.09
C GLN A 119 12.88 -2.02 -4.08
N ALA A 120 12.35 -1.67 -2.91
CA ALA A 120 11.89 -2.64 -1.93
C ALA A 120 10.77 -3.53 -2.49
N PHE A 121 9.79 -2.95 -3.19
CA PHE A 121 8.68 -3.68 -3.80
C PHE A 121 9.15 -4.57 -4.96
N VAL A 122 9.99 -4.04 -5.87
CA VAL A 122 10.60 -4.82 -6.97
C VAL A 122 11.34 -6.04 -6.41
N THR A 123 12.12 -5.85 -5.35
CA THR A 123 12.89 -6.94 -4.73
C THR A 123 11.96 -8.04 -4.18
N LYS A 124 10.90 -7.65 -3.46
CA LYS A 124 9.92 -8.59 -2.90
C LYS A 124 9.17 -9.37 -4.00
N PHE A 125 8.66 -8.67 -5.01
CA PHE A 125 7.97 -9.30 -6.13
C PHE A 125 8.89 -10.22 -6.95
N ALA A 126 10.12 -9.81 -7.24
CA ALA A 126 11.08 -10.63 -7.95
C ALA A 126 11.43 -11.91 -7.16
N LYS A 127 11.62 -11.80 -5.85
CA LYS A 127 11.91 -12.95 -4.98
C LYS A 127 10.75 -13.97 -4.99
N ALA A 128 9.51 -13.49 -4.87
CA ALA A 128 8.33 -14.33 -4.96
C ALA A 128 8.18 -14.98 -6.36
N ARG A 129 8.44 -14.22 -7.43
CA ARG A 129 8.46 -14.72 -8.81
C ARG A 129 9.41 -15.90 -8.96
N ASP A 130 10.66 -15.69 -8.57
CA ASP A 130 11.74 -16.66 -8.76
C ASP A 130 11.49 -17.92 -7.95
N ARG A 131 11.00 -17.77 -6.70
CA ARG A 131 10.59 -18.89 -5.86
C ARG A 131 9.47 -19.71 -6.50
N ALA A 132 8.40 -19.06 -6.93
CA ALA A 132 7.25 -19.74 -7.50
C ALA A 132 7.62 -20.42 -8.84
N ALA A 133 8.39 -19.75 -9.70
CA ALA A 133 8.87 -20.30 -10.96
C ALA A 133 9.80 -21.52 -10.74
N GLY A 134 10.71 -21.43 -9.78
CA GLY A 134 11.61 -22.54 -9.43
C GLY A 134 10.85 -23.75 -8.88
N ALA A 135 9.88 -23.52 -7.99
CA ALA A 135 9.04 -24.58 -7.44
C ALA A 135 8.16 -25.24 -8.51
N LYS A 136 7.58 -24.44 -9.41
CA LYS A 136 6.84 -24.96 -10.58
C LYS A 136 7.74 -25.87 -11.43
N ALA A 137 8.93 -25.41 -11.79
CA ALA A 137 9.85 -26.19 -12.61
C ALA A 137 10.33 -27.47 -11.92
N ALA A 138 10.42 -27.48 -10.59
CA ALA A 138 10.71 -28.70 -9.83
C ALA A 138 9.52 -29.67 -9.83
N LEU A 139 8.31 -29.17 -9.57
CA LEU A 139 7.07 -29.95 -9.54
C LEU A 139 6.74 -30.56 -10.92
N ASP A 140 6.95 -29.80 -12.00
CA ASP A 140 6.70 -30.25 -13.37
C ASP A 140 7.68 -31.35 -13.84
N ARG A 141 8.89 -31.39 -13.26
CA ARG A 141 9.88 -32.43 -13.52
C ARG A 141 9.70 -33.68 -12.65
N ALA A 142 8.96 -33.58 -11.56
CA ALA A 142 8.72 -34.70 -10.68
C ALA A 142 7.81 -35.74 -11.35
N LYS A 143 7.94 -37.01 -10.94
CA LYS A 143 7.09 -38.08 -11.44
C LYS A 143 5.62 -37.75 -11.15
N PRO A 144 4.74 -37.75 -12.16
CA PRO A 144 3.32 -37.49 -11.96
C PRO A 144 2.72 -38.43 -10.92
N GLY A 145 1.87 -37.90 -10.04
CA GLY A 145 1.13 -38.69 -9.07
C GLY A 145 1.93 -39.12 -7.83
N THR A 146 3.00 -38.38 -7.49
CA THR A 146 3.77 -38.61 -6.26
C THR A 146 3.59 -37.46 -5.26
N GLU A 147 3.00 -37.76 -4.11
CA GLU A 147 2.78 -36.78 -3.03
C GLU A 147 4.08 -36.16 -2.50
N VAL A 148 5.17 -36.93 -2.48
CA VAL A 148 6.51 -36.48 -2.03
C VAL A 148 6.99 -35.23 -2.78
N SER A 149 6.54 -35.04 -4.03
CA SER A 149 6.91 -33.87 -4.83
C SER A 149 6.08 -32.62 -4.55
N GLN A 150 4.94 -32.77 -3.86
CA GLN A 150 4.00 -31.69 -3.59
C GLN A 150 4.36 -30.88 -2.34
N ASP A 151 4.82 -31.50 -1.26
CA ASP A 151 5.16 -30.79 -0.01
C ASP A 151 6.15 -29.62 -0.23
N PRO A 152 7.26 -29.79 -0.97
CA PRO A 152 8.18 -28.68 -1.23
C PRO A 152 7.53 -27.58 -2.07
N ALA A 153 6.61 -27.93 -2.97
CA ALA A 153 5.89 -27.00 -3.83
C ALA A 153 4.84 -26.19 -3.05
N VAL A 154 4.10 -26.83 -2.13
CA VAL A 154 3.18 -26.15 -1.21
C VAL A 154 3.95 -25.19 -0.31
N LYS A 155 5.07 -25.63 0.30
CA LYS A 155 5.92 -24.75 1.11
C LYS A 155 6.45 -23.56 0.32
N ALA A 156 6.87 -23.78 -0.92
CA ALA A 156 7.36 -22.69 -1.77
C ALA A 156 6.24 -21.71 -2.14
N LEU A 157 5.00 -22.18 -2.31
CA LEU A 157 3.82 -21.34 -2.52
C LEU A 157 3.56 -20.43 -1.31
N GLU A 158 3.51 -20.99 -0.10
CA GLU A 158 3.33 -20.21 1.15
C GLU A 158 4.43 -19.17 1.31
N GLN A 159 5.67 -19.59 1.09
CA GLN A 159 6.83 -18.72 1.16
C GLN A 159 6.80 -17.62 0.08
N ALA A 160 6.31 -17.89 -1.13
CA ALA A 160 6.18 -16.87 -2.18
C ALA A 160 5.11 -15.83 -1.81
N GLN A 161 4.05 -16.23 -1.11
CA GLN A 161 3.06 -15.30 -0.55
C GLN A 161 3.69 -14.43 0.56
N GLN A 162 4.46 -15.04 1.46
CA GLN A 162 5.15 -14.30 2.53
C GLN A 162 6.17 -13.28 1.98
N ASP A 163 6.84 -13.59 0.86
CA ASP A 163 7.81 -12.68 0.26
C ASP A 163 7.20 -11.34 -0.19
N VAL A 164 5.93 -11.33 -0.57
CA VAL A 164 5.21 -10.12 -0.98
C VAL A 164 4.46 -9.45 0.17
N ASP A 165 4.61 -9.93 1.41
CA ASP A 165 3.98 -9.31 2.57
C ASP A 165 4.37 -7.83 2.71
N GLY A 166 3.38 -7.02 3.08
CA GLY A 166 3.53 -5.56 3.20
C GLY A 166 3.64 -4.83 1.86
N THR A 167 3.38 -5.48 0.72
CA THR A 167 3.27 -4.79 -0.58
C THR A 167 1.84 -4.41 -0.95
N TYR A 168 0.83 -4.85 -0.18
CA TYR A 168 -0.59 -4.65 -0.51
C TYR A 168 -1.07 -3.20 -0.39
N ASP A 169 -0.42 -2.40 0.46
CA ASP A 169 -0.73 -0.99 0.66
C ASP A 169 0.41 -0.11 0.10
N PRO A 170 0.30 0.32 -1.18
CA PRO A 170 1.32 1.18 -1.78
C PRO A 170 1.35 2.59 -1.17
N VAL A 171 0.23 3.09 -0.64
CA VAL A 171 0.17 4.44 -0.04
C VAL A 171 0.76 4.43 1.37
N GLY A 172 0.47 3.41 2.16
CA GLY A 172 1.08 3.20 3.48
C GLY A 172 2.60 3.20 3.46
N ALA A 173 3.20 2.70 2.36
CA ALA A 173 4.64 2.64 2.16
C ALA A 173 5.33 4.03 2.03
N VAL A 174 4.58 5.09 1.69
CA VAL A 174 5.12 6.44 1.45
C VAL A 174 4.69 7.47 2.50
N THR A 175 4.10 7.02 3.62
CA THR A 175 3.60 7.89 4.70
C THR A 175 4.64 8.83 5.31
N ALA A 176 5.92 8.49 5.20
CA ALA A 176 7.03 9.34 5.65
C ALA A 176 7.35 10.52 4.70
N SER A 177 6.70 10.62 3.52
CA SER A 177 6.83 11.76 2.60
C SER A 177 5.48 12.46 2.42
N PRO A 178 5.32 13.68 2.99
CA PRO A 178 4.14 14.51 2.75
C PRO A 178 3.90 14.79 1.25
N GLU A 179 4.96 14.94 0.47
CA GLU A 179 4.89 15.21 -0.98
C GLU A 179 4.29 14.02 -1.73
N LEU A 180 4.75 12.80 -1.45
CA LEU A 180 4.21 11.59 -2.05
C LEU A 180 2.80 11.29 -1.55
N MET A 181 2.49 11.58 -0.30
CA MET A 181 1.12 11.44 0.24
C MET A 181 0.14 12.40 -0.45
N LEU A 182 0.54 13.65 -0.68
CA LEU A 182 -0.27 14.63 -1.41
C LEU A 182 -0.47 14.21 -2.88
N ALA A 183 0.58 13.68 -3.51
CA ALA A 183 0.49 13.11 -4.85
C ALA A 183 -0.44 11.89 -4.91
N ALA A 184 -0.32 10.95 -3.96
CA ALA A 184 -1.14 9.75 -3.87
C ALA A 184 -2.64 10.07 -3.74
N ALA A 185 -2.99 11.12 -2.99
CA ALA A 185 -4.38 11.55 -2.80
C ALA A 185 -5.09 11.93 -4.11
N THR A 186 -4.34 12.34 -5.14
CA THR A 186 -4.89 12.78 -6.42
C THR A 186 -4.62 11.82 -7.57
N ALA A 187 -3.62 10.94 -7.44
CA ALA A 187 -3.26 9.91 -8.40
C ALA A 187 -4.40 8.88 -8.61
N PRO A 188 -4.95 8.72 -9.83
CA PRO A 188 -6.03 7.77 -10.12
C PRO A 188 -5.70 6.33 -9.72
N GLY A 189 -4.49 5.88 -10.01
CA GLY A 189 -4.00 4.54 -9.70
C GLY A 189 -4.04 4.20 -8.21
N CYS A 190 -4.03 5.19 -7.31
CA CYS A 190 -4.11 4.97 -5.86
C CYS A 190 -5.54 4.89 -5.32
N LYS A 191 -6.58 5.03 -6.16
CA LYS A 191 -7.99 5.03 -5.75
C LYS A 191 -8.71 3.70 -5.94
N ALA A 192 -8.01 2.66 -6.42
CA ALA A 192 -8.59 1.36 -6.77
C ALA A 192 -8.63 0.37 -5.58
#